data_AF-A0A1M7US08-F1
#
_entry.id   AF-A0A1M7US08-F1
#
_cell.length_a   1.000
_cell.length_b   1.000
_cell.length_c   1.000
_cell.angle_alpha   90.00
_cell.angle_beta   90.00
_cell.angle_gamma   90.00
#
_symmetry.space_group_name_H-M   'P 1'
#
loop_
_entity.id
_entity.type
_entity.pdbx_description
1 polymer ?
#
loop_
_entity_poly.entity_id
_entity_poly.type
_entity_poly.pdbx_seq_one_letter_code
_entity_poly.pdbx_strand_id
1 'polypeptide(L)' 'MRTLTVALGLAVLLGANGSAPAQHIGTKQEQSACSRDASRFCRKDLGDDNAVQQCLQGKRASLSSSCRKVFESHGM' A
#
# COMPACT_ATOMS: atom_id res chain seq x y z
N MET A 1 -23.97 -54.44 -5.34
CA MET A 1 -22.97 -54.58 -6.43
C MET A 1 -23.25 -53.50 -7.46
N ARG A 2 -22.20 -52.76 -7.88
CA ARG A 2 -22.15 -51.73 -8.94
C ARG A 2 -22.51 -50.28 -8.57
N THR A 3 -21.54 -49.67 -7.87
CA THR A 3 -20.95 -48.33 -8.13
C THR A 3 -21.85 -47.19 -8.62
N LEU A 4 -22.05 -46.18 -7.77
CA LEU A 4 -22.56 -44.85 -8.11
C LEU A 4 -21.44 -43.82 -7.92
N THR A 5 -20.88 -43.35 -9.02
CA THR A 5 -20.08 -42.12 -9.13
C THR A 5 -20.82 -41.14 -10.04
N VAL A 6 -20.41 -39.86 -10.01
CA VAL A 6 -20.85 -38.69 -10.83
C VAL A 6 -21.92 -37.84 -10.11
N ALA A 7 -21.80 -36.53 -9.93
CA ALA A 7 -20.70 -35.57 -10.05
C ALA A 7 -21.08 -34.32 -9.23
N LEU A 8 -20.06 -33.67 -8.68
CA LEU A 8 -20.11 -32.42 -7.93
C LEU A 8 -20.18 -31.23 -8.90
N GLY A 9 -20.97 -30.19 -8.60
CA GLY A 9 -20.88 -28.93 -9.34
C GLY A 9 -21.96 -27.89 -9.03
N LEU A 10 -21.83 -27.19 -7.90
CA LEU A 10 -22.55 -25.95 -7.60
C LEU A 10 -21.71 -24.77 -8.08
N ALA A 11 -22.11 -24.09 -9.16
CA ALA A 11 -21.43 -22.89 -9.66
C ALA A 11 -22.32 -21.66 -9.48
N VAL A 12 -22.12 -20.96 -8.35
CA VAL A 12 -22.68 -19.63 -8.09
C VAL A 12 -21.71 -18.59 -8.63
N LEU A 13 -22.11 -17.85 -9.66
CA LEU A 13 -21.35 -16.72 -10.21
C LEU A 13 -21.80 -15.43 -9.52
N LEU A 14 -21.07 -14.97 -8.50
CA LEU A 14 -21.12 -13.56 -8.08
C LEU A 14 -19.81 -12.88 -8.50
N GLY A 15 -19.87 -12.08 -9.56
CA GLY A 15 -18.80 -11.17 -9.95
C GLY A 15 -18.67 -10.07 -8.91
N ALA A 16 -17.54 -10.08 -8.19
CA ALA A 16 -17.20 -9.04 -7.22
C ALA A 16 -16.78 -7.76 -7.95
N ASN A 17 -17.37 -6.63 -7.55
CA ASN A 17 -16.96 -5.28 -7.96
C ASN A 17 -15.58 -5.00 -7.39
N GLY A 18 -14.53 -5.06 -8.22
CA GLY A 18 -13.18 -4.71 -7.84
C GLY A 18 -12.97 -3.19 -7.85
N SER A 19 -13.13 -2.53 -6.70
CA SER A 19 -12.62 -1.17 -6.50
C SER A 19 -11.10 -1.25 -6.33
N ALA A 20 -10.34 -0.96 -7.39
CA ALA A 20 -8.90 -0.85 -7.30
C ALA A 20 -8.52 0.31 -6.35
N PRO A 21 -7.65 0.12 -5.35
CA PRO A 21 -7.19 1.22 -4.51
C PRO A 21 -6.32 2.15 -5.35
N ALA A 22 -6.82 3.35 -5.63
CA ALA A 22 -6.02 4.44 -6.16
C ALA A 22 -4.91 4.74 -5.14
N GLN A 23 -3.67 4.45 -5.50
CA GLN A 23 -2.49 4.78 -4.70
C GLN A 23 -2.41 6.30 -4.61
N HIS A 24 -2.85 6.86 -3.48
CA HIS A 24 -2.75 8.30 -3.26
C HIS A 24 -1.28 8.65 -3.07
N ILE A 25 -0.75 9.45 -3.99
CA ILE A 25 0.57 10.06 -3.84
C ILE A 25 0.41 11.17 -2.81
N GLY A 26 1.18 11.13 -1.71
CA GLY A 26 1.09 12.13 -0.65
C GLY A 26 1.19 13.57 -1.16
N THR A 27 0.42 14.47 -0.54
CA THR A 27 0.38 15.91 -0.78
C THR A 27 1.75 16.57 -0.54
N LYS A 28 1.96 17.77 -1.08
CA LYS A 28 3.22 18.52 -0.87
C LYS A 28 3.52 18.78 0.61
N GLN A 29 2.49 18.94 1.43
CA GLN A 29 2.65 19.13 2.87
C GLN A 29 3.15 17.85 3.56
N GLU A 30 2.62 16.70 3.16
CA GLU A 30 3.06 15.39 3.63
C GLU A 30 4.49 15.06 3.17
N GLN A 31 4.80 15.33 1.89
CA GLN A 31 6.15 15.18 1.35
C GLN A 31 7.17 16.04 2.14
N SER A 32 6.81 17.28 2.47
CA SER A 32 7.66 18.16 3.27
C SER A 32 7.88 17.62 4.69
N ALA A 33 6.84 17.12 5.35
CA ALA A 33 6.92 16.49 6.67
C ALA A 33 7.84 15.27 6.70
N CYS A 34 7.95 14.56 5.57
CA CYS A 34 8.78 13.37 5.38
C CYS A 34 10.14 13.64 4.70
N SER A 35 10.43 14.85 4.25
CA SER A 35 11.64 15.18 3.46
C SER A 35 12.96 14.81 4.16
N ARG A 36 13.06 15.04 5.47
CA ARG A 36 14.23 14.64 6.28
C ARG A 36 14.39 13.12 6.38
N ASP A 37 13.29 12.39 6.50
CA ASP A 37 13.32 10.93 6.56
C ASP A 37 13.63 10.34 5.18
N ALA A 38 13.05 10.89 4.11
CA ALA A 38 13.34 10.51 2.73
C ALA A 38 14.82 10.70 2.39
N SER A 39 15.38 11.87 2.72
CA SER A 39 16.81 12.13 2.53
C SER A 39 17.72 11.32 3.44
N ARG A 40 17.25 10.78 4.56
CA ARG A 40 18.05 9.92 5.44
C ARG A 40 18.00 8.46 5.03
N PHE A 41 16.82 7.95 4.72
CA PHE A 41 16.55 6.52 4.57
C PHE A 41 16.34 6.07 3.12
N CYS A 42 15.94 6.99 2.24
CA CYS A 42 15.48 6.70 0.88
C CYS A 42 16.26 7.48 -0.17
N ARG A 43 17.54 7.81 0.09
CA ARG A 43 18.40 8.61 -0.81
C ARG A 43 18.41 8.12 -2.26
N LYS A 44 18.43 6.80 -2.44
CA LYS A 44 18.44 6.13 -3.74
C LYS A 44 17.14 6.30 -4.55
N ASP A 45 16.04 6.60 -3.85
CA ASP A 45 14.71 6.71 -4.42
C ASP A 45 14.32 8.20 -4.64
N LEU A 46 15.13 9.15 -4.15
CA LEU A 46 14.89 10.59 -4.34
C LEU A 46 14.83 10.93 -5.83
N GLY A 47 13.73 11.57 -6.24
CA GLY A 47 13.43 11.90 -7.63
C GLY A 47 12.23 11.13 -8.19
N ASP A 48 11.81 10.05 -7.51
CA ASP A 48 10.57 9.34 -7.78
C ASP A 48 9.70 9.34 -6.52
N ASP A 49 8.63 10.14 -6.55
CA ASP A 49 7.70 10.28 -5.42
C ASP A 49 7.07 8.93 -5.01
N ASN A 50 6.81 8.03 -5.97
CA ASN A 50 6.27 6.70 -5.67
C ASN A 50 7.33 5.82 -5.00
N ALA A 51 8.56 5.82 -5.51
CA ALA A 51 9.64 5.04 -4.91
C ALA A 51 9.98 5.53 -3.49
N VAL A 52 10.01 6.86 -3.28
CA VAL A 52 10.18 7.47 -1.95
C VAL A 52 9.05 7.05 -1.02
N GLN A 53 7.80 7.12 -1.48
CA GLN A 53 6.65 6.69 -0.68
C GLN A 53 6.83 5.24 -0.24
N GLN A 54 7.04 4.30 -1.16
CA GLN A 54 7.24 2.88 -0.86
C GLN A 54 8.40 2.64 0.12
N CYS A 55 9.52 3.35 -0.06
CA CYS A 55 10.65 3.26 0.86
C CYS A 55 10.29 3.75 2.28
N LEU A 56 9.57 4.86 2.41
CA LEU A 56 9.09 5.37 3.69
C LEU A 56 8.07 4.43 4.33
N GLN A 57 7.14 3.86 3.54
CA GLN A 57 6.16 2.88 4.02
C GLN A 57 6.85 1.68 4.70
N GLY A 58 7.88 1.13 4.05
CA GLY A 58 8.67 0.02 4.60
C GLY A 58 9.51 0.37 5.83
N LYS A 59 9.65 1.66 6.16
CA LYS A 59 10.47 2.16 7.28
C LYS A 59 9.67 2.90 8.34
N ARG A 60 8.35 2.79 8.37
CA ARG A 60 7.45 3.51 9.30
C ARG A 60 7.92 3.54 10.75
N ALA A 61 8.39 2.42 11.28
CA ALA A 61 8.87 2.32 12.66
C ALA A 61 10.10 3.23 12.94
N SER A 62 10.89 3.55 11.92
CA SER A 62 12.11 4.37 12.00
C SER A 62 11.90 5.83 11.60
N LEU A 63 10.72 6.18 11.09
CA LEU A 63 10.42 7.56 10.67
C LEU A 63 10.30 8.50 11.87
N SER A 64 10.52 9.79 11.63
CA SER A 64 10.25 10.85 12.59
C SER A 64 8.77 10.90 12.96
N SER A 65 8.44 11.49 14.11
CA SER A 65 7.06 11.62 14.57
C SER A 65 6.17 12.40 13.59
N SER A 66 6.72 13.41 12.90
CA SER A 66 5.99 14.18 11.88
C SER A 66 5.62 13.32 10.68
N CYS A 67 6.56 12.53 10.17
CA CYS A 67 6.30 11.68 9.01
C CYS A 67 5.44 10.46 9.37
N ARG A 68 5.58 9.88 10.57
CA ARG A 68 4.65 8.83 11.03
C ARG A 68 3.21 9.33 11.10
N LYS A 69 2.98 10.54 11.62
CA LYS A 69 1.64 11.12 11.68
C LYS A 69 0.97 11.23 10.32
N VAL A 70 1.73 11.52 9.25
CA VAL A 70 1.22 11.51 7.86
C VAL A 70 0.66 10.14 7.50
N PHE A 71 1.43 9.09 7.77
CA PHE A 71 1.02 7.71 7.52
C PHE A 71 -0.16 7.28 8.41
N GLU A 72 -0.21 7.75 9.66
CA GLU A 72 -1.31 7.48 10.60
C GLU A 72 -2.61 8.21 10.22
N SER A 73 -2.55 9.43 9.68
CA SER A 73 -3.74 10.24 9.38
C SER A 73 -4.40 9.89 8.05
N HIS A 74 -3.64 9.41 7.07
CA HIS A 74 -4.14 9.13 5.73
C HIS A 74 -4.07 7.65 5.32
N GLY A 75 -3.66 6.75 6.22
CA GLY A 75 -3.70 5.31 5.99
C GLY A 75 -2.80 4.84 4.85
N MET A 76 -1.77 5.62 4.54
CA MET A 76 -0.66 5.13 3.73
C MET A 76 0.10 4.10 4.54
#